data_AF-A0A9P5SCW0-F1
#
_entry.id   AF-A0A9P5SCW0-F1
#
_cell.length_a   1.000
_cell.length_b   1.000
_cell.length_c   1.000
_cell.angle_alpha   90.00
_cell.angle_beta   90.00
_cell.angle_gamma   90.00
#
_symmetry.space_group_name_H-M   'P 1'
#
loop_
_entity.id
_entity.type
_entity.pdbx_description
1 polymer ?
#
loop_
_entity_poly.entity_id
_entity_poly.type
_entity_poly.pdbx_seq_one_letter_code
_entity_poly.pdbx_strand_id
1 'polypeptide(L)'
;MEKEKVYINEKIGEKTDEPHLNLEEEDDSPIEEVRVTVPSTDDPTIPYNTFRMWFLGLFWTCIISLDNQFFYLRQTQISIGYSVVALLSLPMGHFMARVLPTHQFNLGGWRFSLNPGPFSIKEHVLIGTMVACNSGTAYAVDIVILQKLWYHSEKSFVAGMFLVLTTQITGFAMASIIRRF
;
A
#
# COMPACT_ATOMS: atom_id res chain seq x y z
N MET A 1 -21.53 -0.64 -51.01
CA MET A 1 -20.24 -1.24 -50.60
C MET A 1 -19.05 -0.30 -50.81
N GLU A 2 -18.99 0.50 -51.89
CA GLU A 2 -17.91 1.50 -52.09
C GLU A 2 -17.96 2.64 -51.06
N LYS A 3 -19.15 3.21 -50.82
CA LYS A 3 -19.32 4.37 -49.92
C LYS A 3 -19.05 4.03 -48.45
N GLU A 4 -19.39 2.81 -48.03
CA GLU A 4 -19.16 2.34 -46.65
C GLU A 4 -17.67 2.14 -46.34
N LYS A 5 -16.87 1.74 -47.33
CA LYS A 5 -15.41 1.68 -47.20
C LYS A 5 -14.76 3.07 -47.11
N VAL A 6 -15.36 4.09 -47.72
CA VAL A 6 -14.91 5.49 -47.61
C VAL A 6 -15.16 6.04 -46.20
N TYR A 7 -16.34 5.78 -45.61
CA TYR A 7 -16.64 6.20 -44.23
C TYR A 7 -15.75 5.50 -43.18
N ILE A 8 -15.35 4.25 -43.41
CA ILE A 8 -14.42 3.52 -42.52
C ILE A 8 -12.99 4.08 -42.66
N ASN A 9 -12.55 4.43 -43.87
CA ASN A 9 -11.21 5.01 -44.08
C ASN A 9 -11.09 6.45 -43.56
N GLU A 10 -12.16 7.24 -43.60
CA GLU A 10 -12.16 8.61 -43.08
C GLU A 10 -12.02 8.65 -41.55
N LYS A 11 -12.58 7.66 -40.84
CA LYS A 11 -12.37 7.51 -39.38
C LYS A 11 -11.00 6.97 -38.97
N ILE A 12 -10.24 6.37 -39.88
CA ILE A 12 -8.88 5.86 -39.60
C ILE A 12 -7.82 6.95 -39.87
N GLY A 13 -8.18 8.04 -40.56
CA GLY A 13 -7.30 9.17 -40.86
C GLY A 13 -7.27 10.29 -39.81
N GLU A 14 -7.98 10.16 -38.69
CA GLU A 14 -8.06 11.21 -37.67
C GLU A 14 -6.96 11.04 -36.62
N LYS A 15 -5.90 11.83 -36.80
CA LYS A 15 -4.85 12.21 -35.84
C LYS A 15 -4.06 11.08 -35.17
N THR A 16 -3.03 10.62 -35.87
CA THR A 16 -1.75 10.27 -35.22
C THR A 16 -1.01 11.58 -34.95
N ASP A 17 -1.44 12.32 -33.92
CA ASP A 17 -0.63 13.37 -33.33
C ASP A 17 0.48 12.66 -32.55
N GLU A 18 1.60 12.34 -33.20
CA GLU A 18 2.84 12.00 -32.51
C GLU A 18 3.18 13.17 -31.57
N PRO A 19 3.15 13.00 -30.24
CA PRO A 19 3.50 14.09 -29.35
C PRO A 19 4.98 14.39 -29.54
N HIS A 20 5.26 15.56 -30.10
CA HIS A 20 6.57 16.19 -29.98
C HIS A 20 6.90 16.24 -28.48
N LEU A 21 7.95 15.51 -28.09
CA LEU A 21 8.36 15.32 -26.70
C LEU A 21 8.81 16.66 -26.07
N ASN A 22 7.84 17.48 -25.66
CA ASN A 22 8.04 18.58 -24.74
C ASN A 22 8.13 17.95 -23.34
N LEU A 23 9.33 17.91 -22.79
CA LEU A 23 9.65 17.35 -21.46
C LEU A 23 8.97 18.09 -20.28
N GLU A 24 8.05 19.01 -20.54
CA GLU A 24 7.20 19.70 -19.56
C GLU A 24 5.76 19.14 -19.52
N GLU A 25 5.34 18.33 -20.50
CA GLU A 25 4.01 17.68 -20.56
C GLU A 25 4.00 16.23 -20.06
N GLU A 26 5.14 15.71 -19.56
CA GLU A 26 5.30 14.29 -19.19
C GLU A 26 4.54 13.90 -17.90
N ASP A 27 4.23 14.86 -17.03
CA ASP A 27 3.50 14.61 -15.76
C ASP A 27 1.97 14.70 -15.92
N ASP A 28 1.46 15.23 -17.03
CA ASP A 28 0.03 15.49 -17.19
C ASP A 28 -0.66 14.38 -17.99
N SER A 29 -1.77 13.83 -17.45
CA SER A 29 -2.47 12.75 -18.14
C SER A 29 -2.99 13.23 -19.52
N PRO A 30 -2.84 12.42 -20.58
CA PRO A 30 -3.41 12.71 -21.90
C PRO A 30 -4.95 12.79 -21.90
N ILE A 31 -5.58 12.24 -20.87
CA ILE A 31 -7.03 12.18 -20.71
C ILE A 31 -7.48 13.33 -19.80
N GLU A 32 -8.32 14.22 -20.33
CA GLU A 32 -8.77 15.44 -19.64
C GLU A 32 -9.53 15.11 -18.34
N GLU A 33 -10.37 14.07 -18.37
CA GLU A 33 -11.12 13.63 -17.19
C GLU A 33 -10.21 13.17 -16.04
N VAL A 34 -9.04 12.61 -16.36
CA VAL A 34 -8.07 12.17 -15.34
C VAL A 34 -7.31 13.38 -14.79
N ARG A 35 -6.91 14.31 -15.65
CA ARG A 35 -6.21 15.56 -15.27
C ARG A 35 -7.00 16.41 -14.27
N VAL A 36 -8.33 16.46 -14.40
CA VAL A 36 -9.18 17.25 -13.50
C VAL A 36 -9.41 16.56 -12.16
N THR A 37 -9.26 15.23 -12.09
CA THR A 37 -9.55 14.44 -10.88
C THR A 37 -8.36 14.24 -9.96
N VAL A 38 -7.13 14.26 -10.51
CA VAL A 38 -5.90 14.05 -9.76
C VAL A 38 -4.92 15.17 -10.09
N PRO A 39 -4.41 15.92 -9.09
CA PRO A 39 -3.35 16.88 -9.32
C PRO A 39 -2.08 16.18 -9.84
N SER A 40 -1.55 16.68 -10.96
CA SER A 40 -0.34 16.12 -11.59
C SER A 40 0.94 16.42 -10.81
N THR A 41 0.89 17.39 -9.90
CA THR A 41 2.02 17.78 -9.04
C THR A 41 1.79 17.34 -7.60
N ASP A 42 2.78 16.69 -6.99
CA ASP A 42 2.78 16.35 -5.57
C ASP A 42 3.19 17.56 -4.70
N ASP A 43 2.47 17.82 -3.61
CA ASP A 43 2.82 18.84 -2.61
C ASP A 43 3.69 18.22 -1.50
N PRO A 44 5.00 18.52 -1.43
CA PRO A 44 5.91 17.92 -0.45
C PRO A 44 5.70 18.44 0.98
N THR A 45 4.90 19.49 1.18
CA THR A 45 4.67 20.09 2.51
C THR A 45 3.67 19.31 3.36
N ILE A 46 2.87 18.44 2.72
CA ILE A 46 1.83 17.67 3.39
C ILE A 46 2.46 16.63 4.33
N PRO A 47 2.13 16.65 5.64
CA PRO A 47 2.70 15.71 6.60
C PRO A 47 2.19 14.28 6.30
N TYR A 48 3.14 13.35 6.16
CA TYR A 48 2.86 11.93 5.90
C TYR A 48 3.23 11.01 7.07
N ASN A 49 4.24 11.40 7.88
CA ASN A 49 4.71 10.62 9.01
C ASN A 49 4.06 11.10 10.31
N THR A 50 2.88 10.58 10.63
CA THR A 50 2.12 10.98 11.82
C THR A 50 1.78 9.80 12.71
N PHE A 51 1.50 10.08 13.99
CA PHE A 51 1.14 9.04 14.94
C PHE A 51 -0.14 8.27 14.54
N ARG A 52 -1.15 8.99 14.02
CA ARG A 52 -2.40 8.37 13.56
C ARG A 52 -2.17 7.37 12.42
N MET A 53 -1.26 7.67 11.51
CA MET A 53 -0.90 6.79 10.40
C MET A 53 -0.26 5.50 10.92
N TRP A 54 0.70 5.60 11.85
CA TRP A 54 1.32 4.42 12.48
C TRP A 54 0.32 3.61 13.30
N PHE A 55 -0.51 4.27 14.11
CA PHE A 55 -1.49 3.61 14.96
C PHE A 55 -2.52 2.83 14.13
N LEU A 56 -3.16 3.49 13.16
CA LEU A 56 -4.15 2.84 12.28
C LEU A 56 -3.53 1.79 11.38
N GLY A 57 -2.33 2.06 10.83
CA GLY A 57 -1.57 1.13 10.02
C GLY A 57 -1.26 -0.16 10.77
N LEU A 58 -0.65 -0.07 11.96
CA LEU A 58 -0.32 -1.23 12.79
C LEU A 58 -1.57 -1.96 13.28
N PHE A 59 -2.60 -1.24 13.69
CA PHE A 59 -3.87 -1.82 14.14
C PHE A 59 -4.49 -2.71 13.06
N TRP A 60 -4.66 -2.18 11.84
CA TRP A 60 -5.24 -2.93 10.73
C TRP A 60 -4.33 -4.05 10.23
N THR A 61 -3.02 -3.81 10.21
CA THR A 61 -2.00 -4.80 9.83
C THR A 61 -2.05 -6.01 10.75
N CYS A 62 -2.18 -5.80 12.06
CA CYS A 62 -2.32 -6.89 13.03
C CYS A 62 -3.59 -7.71 12.81
N ILE A 63 -4.74 -7.06 12.63
CA ILE A 63 -6.03 -7.76 12.44
C ILE A 63 -5.99 -8.63 11.19
N ILE A 64 -5.65 -8.06 10.03
CA ILE A 64 -5.64 -8.80 8.76
C ILE A 64 -4.65 -9.96 8.81
N SER A 65 -3.45 -9.73 9.37
CA SER A 65 -2.43 -10.78 9.46
C SER A 65 -2.88 -11.95 10.33
N LEU A 66 -3.50 -11.65 11.47
CA LEU A 66 -4.03 -12.67 12.37
C LEU A 66 -5.14 -13.47 11.71
N ASP A 67 -6.10 -12.78 11.07
CA ASP A 67 -7.21 -13.43 10.39
C ASP A 67 -6.71 -14.31 9.24
N ASN A 68 -5.88 -13.76 8.35
CA ASN A 68 -5.35 -14.50 7.20
C ASN A 68 -4.50 -15.70 7.65
N GLN A 69 -3.66 -15.53 8.67
CA GLN A 69 -2.85 -16.64 9.18
C GLN A 69 -3.70 -17.72 9.87
N PHE A 70 -4.79 -17.33 10.54
CA PHE A 70 -5.72 -18.25 11.19
C PHE A 70 -6.52 -19.08 10.18
N PHE A 71 -7.02 -18.48 9.11
CA PHE A 71 -7.77 -19.19 8.07
C PHE A 71 -6.88 -20.00 7.11
N TYR A 72 -5.58 -19.71 7.07
CA TYR A 72 -4.64 -20.37 6.15
C TYR A 72 -4.56 -21.89 6.30
N LEU A 73 -4.57 -22.39 7.55
CA LEU A 73 -4.47 -23.82 7.85
C LEU A 73 -5.81 -24.56 7.71
N ARG A 74 -6.90 -23.86 7.37
CA ARG A 74 -8.20 -24.49 7.14
C ARG A 74 -8.32 -24.97 5.70
N GLN A 75 -9.06 -26.06 5.52
CA GLN A 75 -9.31 -26.68 4.22
C GLN A 75 -10.03 -25.74 3.24
N THR A 76 -10.88 -24.84 3.74
CA THR A 76 -11.44 -23.72 2.98
C THR A 76 -10.74 -22.43 3.39
N GLN A 77 -9.79 -21.99 2.58
CA GLN A 77 -9.02 -20.78 2.84
C GLN A 77 -9.89 -19.55 2.54
N ILE A 78 -10.10 -18.71 3.55
CA ILE A 78 -10.75 -17.41 3.42
C ILE A 78 -9.64 -16.38 3.64
N SER A 79 -9.41 -15.51 2.66
CA SER A 79 -8.43 -14.43 2.76
C SER A 79 -9.12 -13.09 2.64
N ILE A 80 -8.79 -12.18 3.56
CA ILE A 80 -9.26 -10.80 3.58
C ILE A 80 -8.23 -9.96 2.85
N GLY A 81 -8.67 -9.28 1.79
CA GLY A 81 -7.83 -8.35 1.04
C GLY A 81 -7.75 -6.97 1.69
N TYR A 82 -6.70 -6.22 1.32
CA TYR A 82 -6.45 -4.87 1.84
C TYR A 82 -7.56 -3.85 1.50
N SER A 83 -8.37 -4.09 0.47
CA SER A 83 -9.45 -3.17 0.02
C SER A 83 -10.46 -2.88 1.13
N VAL A 84 -10.73 -3.86 2.02
CA VAL A 84 -11.60 -3.66 3.18
C VAL A 84 -11.04 -2.60 4.11
N VAL A 85 -9.72 -2.63 4.33
CA VAL A 85 -9.04 -1.62 5.16
C VAL A 85 -8.93 -0.28 4.45
N ALA A 86 -8.73 -0.25 3.14
CA ALA A 86 -8.79 1.01 2.39
C ALA A 86 -10.14 1.71 2.59
N LEU A 87 -11.26 0.96 2.56
CA LEU A 87 -12.58 1.55 2.79
C LEU A 87 -12.80 1.98 4.25
N LEU A 88 -12.36 1.19 5.23
CA LEU A 88 -12.60 1.47 6.65
C LEU A 88 -11.63 2.50 7.26
N SER A 89 -10.40 2.57 6.76
CA SER A 89 -9.37 3.48 7.29
C SER A 89 -9.66 4.95 6.96
N LEU A 90 -10.43 5.24 5.90
CA LEU A 90 -10.81 6.61 5.54
C LEU A 90 -11.75 7.26 6.59
N PRO A 91 -12.92 6.68 6.94
CA PRO A 91 -13.78 7.25 7.97
C PRO A 91 -13.10 7.22 9.36
N MET A 92 -12.31 6.18 9.67
CA MET A 92 -11.56 6.10 10.92
C MET A 92 -10.44 7.15 11.02
N GLY A 93 -9.73 7.43 9.94
CA GLY A 93 -8.71 8.47 9.87
C GLY A 93 -9.30 9.85 10.11
N HIS A 94 -10.45 10.16 9.47
CA HIS A 94 -11.19 11.39 9.71
C HIS A 94 -11.79 11.48 11.12
N PHE A 95 -12.20 10.37 11.71
CA PHE A 95 -12.67 10.33 13.10
C PHE A 95 -11.53 10.61 14.06
N MET A 96 -10.39 9.93 13.90
CA MET A 96 -9.21 10.12 14.72
C MET A 96 -8.66 11.54 14.59
N ALA A 97 -8.70 12.15 13.40
CA ALA A 97 -8.31 13.55 13.20
C ALA A 97 -9.20 14.56 13.96
N ARG A 98 -10.46 14.22 14.27
CA ARG A 98 -11.36 15.05 15.09
C ARG A 98 -11.21 14.82 16.59
N VAL A 99 -10.86 13.60 16.98
CA VAL A 99 -10.75 13.19 18.39
C VAL A 99 -9.38 13.49 18.98
N LEU A 100 -8.30 13.44 18.17
CA LEU A 100 -6.95 13.63 18.68
C LEU A 100 -6.68 15.10 19.04
N PRO A 101 -6.17 15.37 20.26
CA PRO A 101 -5.81 16.73 20.67
C PRO A 101 -4.61 17.25 19.87
N THR A 102 -4.69 18.50 19.42
CA THR A 102 -3.63 19.25 18.71
C THR A 102 -2.48 19.67 19.63
N HIS A 103 -2.35 19.05 20.80
CA HIS A 103 -1.35 19.43 21.79
C HIS A 103 0.05 19.15 21.24
N GLN A 104 0.90 20.18 21.22
CA GLN A 104 2.31 20.01 20.90
C GLN A 104 3.01 19.40 22.11
N PHE A 105 3.44 18.16 21.97
CA PHE A 105 4.26 17.49 22.98
C PHE A 105 5.73 17.83 22.69
N ASN A 106 6.38 18.44 23.66
CA ASN A 106 7.80 18.74 23.60
C ASN A 106 8.53 17.72 24.48
N LEU A 107 9.09 16.69 23.85
CA LEU A 107 9.85 15.65 24.56
C LEU A 107 11.32 15.81 24.19
N GLY A 108 12.13 16.26 25.15
CA GLY A 108 13.59 16.27 25.01
C GLY A 108 14.15 17.05 23.82
N GLY A 109 13.52 18.17 23.43
CA GLY A 109 13.98 19.03 22.31
C GLY A 109 13.33 18.73 20.96
N TRP A 110 12.52 17.68 20.84
CA TRP A 110 11.68 17.41 19.68
C TRP A 110 10.25 17.86 19.92
N ARG A 111 9.74 18.73 19.03
CA ARG A 111 8.34 19.15 19.00
C ARG A 111 7.57 18.20 18.10
N PHE A 112 6.71 17.37 18.67
CA PHE A 112 5.81 16.50 17.92
C PHE A 112 4.36 16.87 18.21
N SER A 113 3.57 17.13 17.17
CA SER A 113 2.12 17.26 17.28
C SER A 113 1.49 15.93 16.94
N LEU A 114 0.62 15.44 17.81
CA LEU A 114 -0.20 14.25 17.55
C LEU A 114 -1.19 14.48 16.40
N ASN A 115 -1.59 15.74 16.19
CA ASN A 115 -2.52 16.14 15.14
C ASN A 115 -1.96 17.34 14.36
N PRO A 116 -1.06 17.13 13.38
CA PRO A 116 -0.46 18.22 12.62
C PRO A 116 -1.41 18.86 11.60
N GLY A 117 -2.57 18.25 11.32
CA GLY A 117 -3.53 18.73 10.33
C GLY A 117 -4.61 17.71 9.97
N PRO A 118 -5.50 18.01 9.02
CA PRO A 118 -6.54 17.09 8.55
C PRO A 118 -5.94 15.79 8.01
N PHE A 119 -6.76 14.74 7.97
CA PHE A 119 -6.34 13.44 7.43
C PHE A 119 -5.97 13.58 5.95
N SER A 120 -4.72 13.25 5.63
CA SER A 120 -4.15 13.42 4.30
C SER A 120 -4.27 12.14 3.47
N ILE A 121 -4.37 12.30 2.16
CA ILE A 121 -4.33 11.18 1.22
C ILE A 121 -3.01 10.40 1.32
N LYS A 122 -1.89 11.07 1.65
CA LYS A 122 -0.58 10.43 1.84
C LYS A 122 -0.61 9.44 3.00
N GLU A 123 -1.22 9.83 4.12
CA GLU A 123 -1.37 8.98 5.29
C GLU A 123 -2.27 7.78 5.00
N HIS A 124 -3.35 8.01 4.25
CA HIS A 124 -4.27 6.96 3.83
C HIS A 124 -3.58 5.92 2.95
N VAL A 125 -2.83 6.37 1.94
CA VAL A 125 -2.06 5.49 1.05
C VAL A 125 -1.00 4.73 1.85
N LEU A 126 -0.32 5.38 2.79
CA LEU A 126 0.71 4.73 3.60
C LEU A 126 0.14 3.65 4.54
N ILE A 127 -1.06 3.87 5.11
CA ILE A 127 -1.79 2.83 5.85
C ILE A 127 -2.14 1.67 4.90
N GLY A 128 -2.63 1.97 3.70
CA GLY A 128 -2.99 0.98 2.69
C GLY A 128 -1.81 0.12 2.26
N THR A 129 -0.64 0.71 2.03
CA THR A 129 0.57 -0.02 1.62
C THR A 129 1.10 -0.92 2.74
N MET A 130 1.11 -0.46 3.99
CA MET A 130 1.49 -1.32 5.14
C MET A 130 0.65 -2.60 5.20
N VAL A 131 -0.66 -2.44 5.02
CA VAL A 131 -1.61 -3.55 5.09
C VAL A 131 -1.51 -4.44 3.85
N ALA A 132 -1.37 -3.86 2.66
CA ALA A 132 -1.21 -4.59 1.42
C ALA A 132 0.04 -5.50 1.46
N CYS A 133 1.17 -4.98 1.96
CA CYS A 133 2.41 -5.74 2.14
C CYS A 133 2.25 -6.93 3.10
N ASN A 134 1.28 -6.88 4.02
CA ASN A 134 1.10 -7.90 5.06
C ASN A 134 -0.18 -8.75 4.88
N SER A 135 -0.88 -8.59 3.76
CA SER A 135 -2.10 -9.34 3.47
C SER A 135 -1.82 -10.82 3.15
N GLY A 136 -0.59 -11.15 2.73
CA GLY A 136 -0.18 -12.52 2.40
C GLY A 136 0.30 -13.31 3.62
N THR A 137 0.14 -14.62 3.57
CA THR A 137 0.72 -15.55 4.55
C THR A 137 2.20 -15.81 4.27
N ALA A 138 3.00 -15.94 5.32
CA ALA A 138 4.45 -16.10 5.18
C ALA A 138 4.80 -17.53 4.74
N TYR A 139 5.40 -17.68 3.56
CA TYR A 139 5.79 -18.98 3.00
C TYR A 139 6.68 -19.82 3.93
N ALA A 140 7.54 -19.15 4.72
CA ALA A 140 8.38 -19.80 5.72
C ALA A 140 7.61 -20.63 6.77
N VAL A 141 6.33 -20.31 7.02
CA VAL A 141 5.46 -21.06 7.93
C VAL A 141 5.24 -22.49 7.42
N ASP A 142 5.08 -22.68 6.12
CA ASP A 142 4.93 -24.02 5.52
C ASP A 142 6.16 -24.88 5.73
N ILE A 143 7.35 -24.29 5.62
CA ILE A 143 8.62 -24.99 5.87
C ILE A 143 8.68 -25.50 7.31
N VAL A 144 8.28 -24.66 8.28
CA VAL A 144 8.26 -25.03 9.70
C VAL A 144 7.23 -26.13 9.97
N ILE A 145 6.04 -26.03 9.37
CA ILE A 145 4.99 -27.04 9.50
C ILE A 145 5.44 -28.38 8.90
N LEU A 146 6.04 -28.37 7.71
CA LEU A 146 6.54 -29.57 7.05
C LEU A 146 7.65 -30.25 7.86
N GLN A 147 8.58 -29.47 8.43
CA GLN A 147 9.62 -30.02 9.31
C GLN A 147 9.03 -30.70 10.55
N LYS A 148 7.99 -30.10 11.13
CA LYS A 148 7.32 -30.65 12.32
C LYS A 148 6.51 -31.91 11.99
N LEU A 149 5.77 -31.91 10.87
CA LEU A 149 4.85 -32.99 10.50
C LEU A 149 5.57 -34.20 9.91
N TRP A 150 6.53 -33.99 9.02
CA TRP A 150 7.17 -35.08 8.26
C TRP A 150 8.49 -35.54 8.88
N TYR A 151 9.31 -34.59 9.36
CA TYR A 151 10.65 -34.90 9.85
C TYR A 151 10.72 -35.13 11.36
N HIS A 152 9.60 -34.98 12.08
CA HIS A 152 9.49 -35.16 13.54
C HIS A 152 10.59 -34.42 14.34
N SER A 153 11.15 -33.35 13.77
CA SER A 153 12.24 -32.59 14.35
C SER A 153 11.69 -31.32 14.97
N GLU A 154 11.72 -31.27 16.31
CA GLU A 154 11.33 -30.08 17.05
C GLU A 154 12.43 -29.04 16.99
N LYS A 155 12.33 -28.11 16.05
CA LYS A 155 13.16 -26.91 16.05
C LYS A 155 12.66 -25.94 17.12
N SER A 156 13.58 -25.24 17.78
CA SER A 156 13.24 -24.17 18.71
C SER A 156 12.33 -23.14 18.03
N PHE A 157 11.28 -22.71 18.74
CA PHE A 157 10.37 -21.66 18.28
C PHE A 157 11.12 -20.41 17.79
N VAL A 158 12.19 -20.05 18.50
CA VAL A 158 13.04 -18.90 18.16
C VAL A 158 13.71 -19.08 16.81
N ALA A 159 14.17 -20.30 16.48
CA ALA A 159 14.77 -20.59 15.18
C ALA A 159 13.74 -20.50 14.04
N GLY A 160 12.50 -20.94 14.27
CA GLY A 160 11.40 -20.76 13.32
C GLY A 160 11.04 -19.29 13.10
N MET A 161 10.97 -18.50 14.18
CA MET A 161 10.73 -17.06 14.11
C MET A 161 11.81 -16.32 13.32
N PHE A 162 13.09 -16.62 13.55
CA PHE A 162 14.17 -16.02 12.77
C PHE A 162 14.11 -16.41 11.30
N LEU A 163 13.78 -17.67 10.98
CA LEU A 163 13.59 -18.12 9.61
C LEU A 163 12.50 -17.30 8.91
N VAL A 164 11.32 -17.18 9.51
CA VAL A 164 10.22 -16.36 8.98
C VAL A 164 10.61 -14.89 8.84
N LEU A 165 11.27 -14.31 9.85
CA LEU A 165 11.67 -12.91 9.83
C LEU A 165 12.69 -12.62 8.71
N THR A 166 13.67 -13.51 8.51
CA THR A 166 14.64 -13.35 7.42
C THR A 166 13.99 -13.37 6.05
N THR A 167 13.02 -14.27 5.79
CA THR A 167 12.36 -14.33 4.48
C THR A 167 11.56 -13.08 4.17
N GLN A 168 10.93 -12.48 5.19
CA GLN A 168 10.20 -11.22 5.01
C GLN A 168 11.16 -10.04 4.74
N ILE A 169 12.30 -9.97 5.44
CA ILE A 169 13.25 -8.86 5.28
C ILE A 169 14.01 -8.93 3.94
N THR A 170 14.34 -10.13 3.46
CA THR A 170 15.09 -10.30 2.20
C THR A 170 14.38 -9.65 1.01
N GLY A 171 13.04 -9.73 0.94
CA GLY A 171 12.27 -9.09 -0.13
C GLY A 171 12.43 -7.57 -0.15
N PHE A 172 12.25 -6.92 1.00
CA PHE A 172 12.43 -5.47 1.13
C PHE A 172 13.89 -5.04 0.91
N ALA A 173 14.85 -5.86 1.33
CA ALA A 173 16.26 -5.59 1.12
C ALA A 173 16.62 -5.60 -0.38
N MET A 174 16.17 -6.61 -1.14
CA MET A 174 16.39 -6.67 -2.58
C MET A 174 15.72 -5.51 -3.32
N ALA A 175 14.46 -5.19 -2.98
CA ALA A 175 13.75 -4.05 -3.55
C ALA A 175 14.49 -2.72 -3.32
N SER A 176 15.10 -2.55 -2.14
CA SER A 176 15.86 -1.35 -1.79
C SER A 176 17.16 -1.22 -2.59
N ILE A 177 17.83 -2.33 -2.92
CA ILE A 177 19.10 -2.31 -3.68
C ILE A 177 18.86 -1.97 -5.15
N ILE A 178 17.74 -2.40 -5.72
CA ILE A 178 17.42 -2.21 -7.14
C ILE A 178 16.84 -0.81 -7.41
N ARG A 179 16.31 -0.13 -6.39
CA ARG A 179 15.77 1.23 -6.54
C ARG A 179 16.88 2.19 -6.99
N ARG A 180 16.80 2.66 -8.23
CA ARG A 180 17.62 3.75 -8.74
C ARG A 180 17.20 5.05 -8.04
N PHE A 181 18.18 5.86 -7.66
CA PHE A 181 18.00 7.11 -6.89
C PHE A 181 16.93 8.00 -7.49
#